data_AF-A0A3D0QNB5-F1
#
_entry.id   AF-A0A3D0QNB5-F1
#
_cell.length_a   1.000
_cell.length_b   1.000
_cell.length_c   1.000
_cell.angle_alpha   90.00
_cell.angle_beta   90.00
_cell.angle_gamma   90.00
#
_symmetry.space_group_name_H-M   'P 1'
#
loop_
_entity.id
_entity.type
_entity.pdbx_description
1 polymer ?
#
loop_
_entity_poly.entity_id
_entity_poly.type
_entity_poly.pdbx_seq_one_letter_code
_entity_poly.pdbx_strand_id
1 'polypeptide(L)'
;MNPAEILKKYVVVEGHRDVYEQLHRGSIGEQTPLRDAIAPRLIRDGINVCVYAISGDSYSHTQNTGRYLETALENIDMFLEEAPKSEGMISLVRTKSDLPEKVRPGNISFILHFEGGMPLQGSIHQLRNFYRMGLRSMQLTWNFRNELGDGVWENRTKGGLTRFGVEVIREMNRLGMVVDLAHMNREGFFQALEVARAPLIVSHANACGMLDNPRNLADDQIKAIAGQGGLVGILALPERVAKKDATLDDLLKHL
;
A
#
# COMPACT_ATOMS: atom_id res chain seq x y z
N MET A 1 -12.49 -28.34 0.04
CA MET A 1 -11.28 -28.07 0.86
C MET A 1 -11.68 -27.06 1.91
N ASN A 2 -11.33 -27.26 3.18
CA ASN A 2 -11.68 -26.31 4.25
C ASN A 2 -10.83 -25.02 4.08
N PRO A 3 -11.39 -23.79 4.17
CA PRO A 3 -10.61 -22.56 4.11
C PRO A 3 -9.38 -22.55 5.03
N ALA A 4 -9.51 -23.09 6.25
CA ALA A 4 -8.41 -23.19 7.19
C ALA A 4 -7.26 -24.12 6.71
N GLU A 5 -7.55 -25.10 5.83
CA GLU A 5 -6.52 -25.93 5.20
C GLU A 5 -5.85 -25.21 4.03
N ILE A 6 -6.59 -24.35 3.31
CA ILE A 6 -6.04 -23.53 2.22
C ILE A 6 -5.02 -22.54 2.79
N LEU A 7 -5.38 -21.84 3.88
CA LEU A 7 -4.51 -20.87 4.57
C LEU A 7 -3.23 -21.50 5.16
N LYS A 8 -3.19 -22.82 5.34
CA LYS A 8 -1.98 -23.54 5.75
C LYS A 8 -1.08 -23.94 4.58
N LYS A 9 -1.60 -23.92 3.35
CA LYS A 9 -0.91 -24.37 2.14
C LYS A 9 -0.35 -23.22 1.31
N TYR A 10 -1.07 -22.10 1.25
CA TYR A 10 -0.73 -20.98 0.39
C TYR A 10 -0.34 -19.76 1.21
N VAL A 11 0.69 -19.06 0.75
CA VAL A 11 1.09 -17.76 1.30
C VAL A 11 0.02 -16.73 0.92
N VAL A 12 -0.57 -16.09 1.92
CA VAL A 12 -1.53 -15.00 1.73
C VAL A 12 -0.81 -13.66 1.92
N VAL A 13 -0.97 -12.79 0.92
CA VAL A 13 -0.44 -11.43 0.92
C VAL A 13 -1.59 -10.45 1.02
N GLU A 14 -1.62 -9.66 2.08
CA GLU A 14 -2.50 -8.50 2.17
C GLU A 14 -1.89 -7.33 1.41
N GLY A 15 -2.58 -6.87 0.36
CA GLY A 15 -2.06 -5.90 -0.60
C GLY A 15 -1.93 -4.47 -0.07
N HIS A 16 -2.66 -4.11 0.99
CA HIS A 16 -2.60 -2.81 1.64
C HIS A 16 -3.19 -2.86 3.04
N ARG A 17 -2.49 -2.31 4.04
CA ARG A 17 -3.01 -2.07 5.39
C ARG A 17 -2.48 -0.75 5.93
N ASP A 18 -3.39 0.08 6.42
CA ASP A 18 -3.04 1.37 6.99
C ASP A 18 -2.39 1.27 8.37
N VAL A 19 -1.47 2.21 8.64
CA VAL A 19 -0.82 2.39 9.94
C VAL A 19 -1.76 2.96 11.03
N TYR A 20 -2.99 3.33 10.69
CA TYR A 20 -3.89 4.08 11.60
C TYR A 20 -4.11 3.39 12.96
N GLU A 21 -4.20 2.06 13.00
CA GLU A 21 -4.31 1.35 14.29
C GLU A 21 -3.05 1.47 15.14
N GLN A 22 -1.85 1.34 14.55
CA GLN A 22 -0.60 1.54 15.26
C GLN A 22 -0.52 2.95 15.83
N LEU A 23 -0.86 3.97 15.02
CA LEU A 23 -0.85 5.37 15.47
C LEU A 23 -1.85 5.60 16.61
N HIS A 24 -3.06 5.06 16.49
CA HIS A 24 -4.07 5.19 17.54
C HIS A 24 -3.62 4.54 18.85
N ARG A 25 -3.10 3.31 18.79
CA ARG A 25 -2.61 2.58 19.96
C ARG A 25 -1.42 3.27 20.63
N GLY A 26 -0.47 3.76 19.83
CA GLY A 26 0.64 4.58 20.34
C GLY A 26 0.13 5.84 21.04
N SER A 27 -0.91 6.49 20.50
CA SER A 27 -1.49 7.71 21.10
C SER A 27 -2.16 7.48 22.47
N ILE A 28 -2.59 6.25 22.78
CA ILE A 28 -3.15 5.87 24.09
C ILE A 28 -2.10 5.23 25.02
N GLY A 29 -0.82 5.26 24.64
CA GLY A 29 0.30 4.86 25.48
C GLY A 29 0.78 3.41 25.30
N GLU A 30 0.23 2.65 24.35
CA GLU A 30 0.78 1.33 24.02
C GLU A 30 2.18 1.47 23.43
N GLN A 31 3.14 0.69 23.95
CA GLN A 31 4.55 0.79 23.58
C GLN A 31 4.91 -0.06 22.35
N THR A 32 4.21 -1.19 22.18
CA THR A 32 4.50 -2.19 21.15
C THR A 32 3.22 -2.67 20.44
N PRO A 33 2.51 -1.76 19.76
CA PRO A 33 1.23 -2.06 19.12
C PRO A 33 1.33 -3.06 17.95
N LEU A 34 2.46 -3.11 17.23
CA LEU A 34 2.64 -4.08 16.15
C LEU A 34 2.75 -5.50 16.72
N ARG A 35 3.60 -5.70 17.73
CA ARG A 35 3.87 -6.97 18.40
C ARG A 35 2.66 -7.46 19.20
N ASP A 36 2.03 -6.57 19.95
CA ASP A 36 1.06 -6.99 20.97
C ASP A 36 -0.38 -7.06 20.43
N ALA A 37 -0.68 -6.34 19.34
CA ALA A 37 -2.03 -6.29 18.79
C ALA A 37 -2.10 -6.68 17.31
N ILE A 38 -1.32 -6.03 16.44
CA ILE A 38 -1.51 -6.13 14.98
C ILE A 38 -1.00 -7.47 14.44
N ALA A 39 0.24 -7.84 14.76
CA ALA A 39 0.86 -9.08 14.28
C ALA A 39 0.13 -10.34 14.78
N PRO A 40 -0.24 -10.47 16.08
CA PRO A 40 -1.02 -11.61 16.54
C PRO A 40 -2.35 -11.78 15.80
N ARG A 41 -3.01 -10.65 15.47
CA ARG A 41 -4.26 -10.67 14.70
C ARG A 41 -4.04 -11.14 13.26
N LEU A 42 -3.03 -10.60 12.58
CA LEU A 42 -2.69 -11.01 11.21
C LEU A 42 -2.31 -12.50 11.11
N ILE A 43 -1.52 -12.98 12.07
CA ILE A 43 -1.13 -14.40 12.16
C ILE A 43 -2.36 -15.28 12.38
N ARG A 44 -3.24 -14.89 13.32
CA ARG A 44 -4.50 -15.61 13.59
C ARG A 44 -5.38 -15.69 12.34
N ASP A 45 -5.43 -14.61 11.57
CA ASP A 45 -6.24 -14.49 10.36
C ASP A 45 -5.58 -15.17 9.13
N GLY A 46 -4.39 -15.74 9.29
CA GLY A 46 -3.69 -16.52 8.26
C GLY A 46 -2.93 -15.68 7.23
N ILE A 47 -2.70 -14.39 7.52
CA ILE A 47 -1.90 -13.50 6.67
C ILE A 47 -0.42 -13.77 6.90
N ASN A 48 0.36 -13.87 5.83
CA ASN A 48 1.79 -14.17 5.90
C ASN A 48 2.67 -13.00 5.48
N VAL A 49 2.17 -12.16 4.58
CA VAL A 49 2.83 -10.92 4.16
C VAL A 49 1.83 -9.78 4.19
N CYS A 50 2.20 -8.66 4.80
CA CYS A 50 1.40 -7.45 4.87
C CYS A 50 2.14 -6.30 4.18
N VAL A 51 1.53 -5.72 3.14
CA VAL A 51 1.98 -4.45 2.57
C VAL A 51 1.44 -3.33 3.44
N TYR A 52 2.34 -2.71 4.21
CA TYR A 52 1.96 -1.86 5.33
C TYR A 52 2.23 -0.40 5.01
N ALA A 53 1.15 0.36 4.84
CA ALA A 53 1.14 1.77 4.54
C ALA A 53 1.57 2.58 5.77
N ILE A 54 2.88 2.60 6.01
CA ILE A 54 3.52 3.16 7.21
C ILE A 54 3.51 4.69 7.23
N SER A 55 3.28 5.31 6.06
CA SER A 55 3.08 6.74 5.89
C SER A 55 2.36 7.01 4.56
N GLY A 56 2.04 8.27 4.28
CA GLY A 56 1.32 8.67 3.06
C GLY A 56 0.90 10.14 3.10
N ASP A 57 -0.01 10.53 2.21
CA ASP A 57 -0.43 11.94 2.04
C ASP A 57 -1.60 12.35 2.91
N SER A 58 -2.29 11.41 3.57
CA SER A 58 -3.42 11.75 4.44
C SER A 58 -2.96 12.49 5.71
N TYR A 59 -3.77 13.43 6.20
CA TYR A 59 -3.47 14.14 7.45
C TYR A 59 -3.34 13.17 8.64
N SER A 60 -4.10 12.07 8.62
CA SER A 60 -4.06 11.02 9.63
C SER A 60 -2.74 10.23 9.61
N HIS A 61 -2.07 10.07 8.46
CA HIS A 61 -0.73 9.48 8.41
C HIS A 61 0.29 10.28 9.22
N THR A 62 0.08 11.58 9.34
CA THR A 62 0.97 12.49 10.08
C THR A 62 0.58 12.65 11.55
N GLN A 63 -0.29 11.78 12.07
CA GLN A 63 -0.91 11.95 13.39
C GLN A 63 -1.57 13.33 13.55
N ASN A 64 -2.16 13.85 12.47
CA ASN A 64 -2.80 15.17 12.44
C ASN A 64 -1.83 16.33 12.73
N THR A 65 -0.58 16.25 12.24
CA THR A 65 0.42 17.32 12.40
C THR A 65 0.80 18.02 11.09
N GLY A 66 0.57 17.37 9.94
CA GLY A 66 1.03 17.83 8.63
C GLY A 66 2.54 17.68 8.39
N ARG A 67 3.28 17.07 9.34
CA ARG A 67 4.73 16.84 9.22
C ARG A 67 5.04 15.53 8.48
N TYR A 68 4.75 15.50 7.18
CA TYR A 68 4.79 14.26 6.38
C TYR A 68 6.14 13.53 6.42
N LEU A 69 7.25 14.27 6.31
CA LEU A 69 8.59 13.68 6.34
C LEU A 69 8.94 13.17 7.74
N GLU A 70 8.79 14.03 8.74
CA GLU A 70 9.16 13.72 10.12
C GLU A 70 8.36 12.53 10.64
N THR A 71 7.04 12.51 10.43
CA THR A 71 6.22 11.39 10.86
C THR A 71 6.49 10.11 10.08
N ALA A 72 6.86 10.20 8.78
CA ALA A 72 7.30 9.01 8.06
C ALA A 72 8.59 8.41 8.66
N LEU A 73 9.54 9.26 9.07
CA LEU A 73 10.76 8.83 9.75
C LEU A 73 10.44 8.21 11.12
N GLU A 74 9.61 8.86 11.92
CA GLU A 74 9.17 8.39 13.24
C GLU A 74 8.45 7.03 13.14
N ASN A 75 7.52 6.86 12.19
CA ASN A 75 6.78 5.60 12.04
C ASN A 75 7.70 4.45 11.61
N ILE A 76 8.64 4.70 10.68
CA ILE A 76 9.63 3.70 10.26
C ILE A 76 10.57 3.35 11.42
N ASP A 77 11.03 4.33 12.18
CA ASP A 77 11.86 4.13 13.38
C ASP A 77 11.14 3.23 14.40
N MET A 78 9.88 3.55 14.73
CA MET A 78 9.06 2.71 15.62
C MET A 78 8.99 1.27 15.12
N PHE A 79 8.74 1.05 13.83
CA PHE A 79 8.71 -0.30 13.25
C PHE A 79 10.06 -1.01 13.40
N LEU A 80 11.17 -0.30 13.12
CA LEU A 80 12.52 -0.85 13.19
C LEU A 80 12.98 -1.11 14.64
N GLU A 81 12.48 -0.37 15.61
CA GLU A 81 12.71 -0.58 17.03
C GLU A 81 11.88 -1.74 17.60
N GLU A 82 10.66 -1.92 17.11
CA GLU A 82 9.72 -2.91 17.62
C GLU A 82 9.92 -4.29 17.00
N ALA A 83 10.08 -4.38 15.68
CA ALA A 83 10.16 -5.66 14.97
C ALA A 83 11.26 -6.61 15.51
N PRO A 84 12.50 -6.16 15.81
CA PRO A 84 13.53 -7.03 16.38
C PRO A 84 13.20 -7.56 17.78
N LYS A 85 12.37 -6.84 18.55
CA LYS A 85 11.95 -7.22 19.92
C LYS A 85 10.77 -8.19 19.92
N SER A 86 10.26 -8.57 18.74
CA SER A 86 9.11 -9.47 18.57
C SER A 86 9.44 -10.96 18.64
N GLU A 87 10.69 -11.33 18.98
CA GLU A 87 11.14 -12.73 19.10
C GLU A 87 10.89 -13.56 17.82
N GLY A 88 11.01 -12.92 16.64
CA GLY A 88 10.82 -13.55 15.34
C GLY A 88 9.37 -13.56 14.82
N MET A 89 8.42 -13.00 15.57
CA MET A 89 7.03 -12.86 15.13
C MET A 89 6.87 -11.89 13.95
N ILE A 90 7.63 -10.80 13.95
CA ILE A 90 7.60 -9.75 12.93
C ILE A 90 8.91 -9.80 12.15
N SER A 91 8.80 -9.73 10.82
CA SER A 91 9.96 -9.67 9.91
C SER A 91 9.76 -8.57 8.87
N LEU A 92 10.86 -7.96 8.42
CA LEU A 92 10.85 -6.91 7.42
C LEU A 92 11.37 -7.43 6.08
N VAL A 93 10.59 -7.24 5.03
CA VAL A 93 10.95 -7.62 3.66
C VAL A 93 11.72 -6.47 3.00
N ARG A 94 13.00 -6.72 2.70
CA ARG A 94 13.88 -5.81 1.95
C ARG A 94 14.31 -6.37 0.60
N THR A 95 14.14 -7.65 0.39
CA THR A 95 14.59 -8.37 -0.80
C THR A 95 13.65 -9.53 -1.07
N LYS A 96 13.75 -10.11 -2.27
CA LYS A 96 12.98 -11.31 -2.62
C LYS A 96 13.26 -12.48 -1.67
N SER A 97 14.49 -12.62 -1.15
CA SER A 97 14.86 -13.69 -0.22
C SER A 97 14.22 -13.57 1.16
N ASP A 98 13.70 -12.40 1.51
CA ASP A 98 12.97 -12.21 2.78
C ASP A 98 11.52 -12.72 2.69
N LEU A 99 11.00 -12.91 1.47
CA LEU A 99 9.64 -13.40 1.26
C LEU A 99 9.52 -14.89 1.66
N PRO A 100 8.44 -15.29 2.34
CA PRO A 100 8.21 -16.69 2.67
C PRO A 100 7.86 -17.49 1.41
N GLU A 101 8.58 -18.59 1.16
CA GLU A 101 8.22 -19.57 0.11
C GLU A 101 7.04 -20.46 0.51
N LYS A 102 6.76 -20.55 1.81
CA LYS A 102 5.68 -21.35 2.41
C LYS A 102 5.19 -20.68 3.69
N VAL A 103 3.99 -21.03 4.12
CA VAL A 103 3.40 -20.57 5.39
C VAL A 103 4.36 -20.84 6.55
N ARG A 104 4.68 -19.80 7.32
CA ARG A 104 5.50 -19.87 8.55
C ARG A 104 4.58 -19.57 9.75
N PRO A 105 4.16 -20.58 10.52
CA PRO A 105 3.28 -20.36 11.67
C PRO A 105 3.91 -19.39 12.68
N GLY A 106 3.11 -18.49 13.24
CA GLY A 106 3.58 -17.55 14.26
C GLY A 106 4.39 -16.37 13.73
N ASN A 107 4.50 -16.19 12.41
CA ASN A 107 5.25 -15.09 11.79
C ASN A 107 4.42 -14.33 10.75
N ILE A 108 4.66 -13.02 10.68
CA ILE A 108 4.17 -12.12 9.65
C ILE A 108 5.35 -11.30 9.10
N SER A 109 5.43 -11.24 7.77
CA SER A 109 6.40 -10.43 7.04
C SER A 109 5.75 -9.12 6.61
N PHE A 110 6.42 -7.99 6.82
CA PHE A 110 5.95 -6.67 6.43
C PHE A 110 6.76 -6.13 5.25
N ILE A 111 6.07 -5.65 4.23
CA ILE A 111 6.64 -4.82 3.17
C ILE A 111 6.27 -3.37 3.52
N LEU A 112 7.25 -2.52 3.79
CA LEU A 112 6.97 -1.11 4.03
C LEU A 112 6.52 -0.43 2.75
N HIS A 113 5.39 0.28 2.85
CA HIS A 113 4.72 0.97 1.77
C HIS A 113 4.36 2.40 2.17
N PHE A 114 4.33 3.32 1.21
CA PHE A 114 3.81 4.67 1.38
C PHE A 114 2.54 4.87 0.54
N GLU A 115 1.45 5.30 1.18
CA GLU A 115 0.18 5.66 0.55
C GLU A 115 0.20 7.14 0.09
N GLY A 116 1.12 7.46 -0.82
CA GLY A 116 1.36 8.82 -1.31
C GLY A 116 2.80 9.32 -1.11
N GLY A 117 3.19 10.31 -1.92
CA GLY A 117 4.55 10.80 -2.05
C GLY A 117 4.91 12.06 -1.24
N MET A 118 4.02 12.64 -0.44
CA MET A 118 4.28 13.84 0.36
C MET A 118 5.47 13.71 1.32
N PRO A 119 5.78 12.53 1.91
CA PRO A 119 7.01 12.36 2.69
C PRO A 119 8.31 12.62 1.91
N LEU A 120 8.28 12.62 0.57
CA LEU A 120 9.46 12.89 -0.26
C LEU A 120 9.85 14.37 -0.29
N GLN A 121 8.90 15.29 -0.06
CA GLN A 121 9.10 16.74 -0.09
C GLN A 121 9.94 17.22 -1.31
N GLY A 122 9.55 16.81 -2.51
CA GLY A 122 10.17 17.24 -3.77
C GLY A 122 11.58 16.70 -4.00
N SER A 123 12.06 15.79 -3.14
CA SER A 123 13.45 15.35 -3.15
C SER A 123 13.58 13.87 -3.51
N ILE A 124 14.19 13.61 -4.66
CA ILE A 124 14.55 12.25 -5.09
C ILE A 124 15.54 11.57 -4.12
N HIS A 125 16.27 12.34 -3.34
CA HIS A 125 17.16 11.81 -2.30
C HIS A 125 16.37 11.15 -1.18
N GLN A 126 15.20 11.68 -0.82
CA GLN A 126 14.36 11.11 0.21
C GLN A 126 13.83 9.73 -0.20
N LEU A 127 13.43 9.55 -1.45
CA LEU A 127 13.05 8.23 -1.97
C LEU A 127 14.16 7.19 -1.74
N ARG A 128 15.40 7.54 -2.09
CA ARG A 128 16.57 6.66 -1.87
C ARG A 128 16.85 6.42 -0.39
N ASN A 129 16.65 7.42 0.47
CA ASN A 129 16.83 7.27 1.91
C ASN A 129 15.77 6.33 2.49
N PHE A 130 14.49 6.49 2.13
CA PHE A 130 13.42 5.57 2.53
C PHE A 130 13.66 4.15 2.04
N TYR A 131 14.14 3.99 0.80
CA TYR A 131 14.54 2.68 0.29
C TYR A 131 15.63 2.02 1.16
N ARG A 132 16.65 2.77 1.59
CA ARG A 132 17.70 2.25 2.50
C ARG A 132 17.13 1.85 3.85
N MET A 133 16.16 2.61 4.38
CA MET A 133 15.52 2.29 5.66
C MET A 133 14.61 1.06 5.58
N GLY A 134 14.06 0.74 4.41
CA GLY A 134 13.31 -0.50 4.18
C GLY A 134 12.08 -0.36 3.30
N LEU A 135 11.74 0.85 2.82
CA LEU A 135 10.63 1.06 1.91
C LEU A 135 10.81 0.27 0.62
N ARG A 136 9.77 -0.47 0.19
CA ARG A 136 9.82 -1.31 -1.03
C ARG A 136 8.67 -1.10 -1.98
N SER A 137 7.62 -0.42 -1.53
CA SER A 137 6.48 -0.06 -2.36
C SER A 137 6.08 1.39 -2.08
N MET A 138 5.54 2.09 -3.07
CA MET A 138 4.92 3.39 -2.86
C MET A 138 3.81 3.63 -3.89
N GLN A 139 2.67 4.05 -3.38
CA GLN A 139 1.58 4.66 -4.13
C GLN A 139 1.93 6.11 -4.45
N LEU A 140 1.74 6.53 -5.69
CA LEU A 140 2.21 7.84 -6.14
C LEU A 140 1.44 9.02 -5.52
N THR A 141 0.13 8.88 -5.37
CA THR A 141 -0.76 9.92 -4.82
C THR A 141 -1.73 9.29 -3.84
N TRP A 142 -2.28 10.05 -2.89
CA TRP A 142 -3.56 9.69 -2.28
C TRP A 142 -4.72 10.28 -3.08
N ASN A 143 -5.85 10.63 -2.45
CA ASN A 143 -7.04 11.16 -3.12
C ASN A 143 -6.80 12.51 -3.83
N PHE A 144 -5.88 13.32 -3.32
CA PHE A 144 -5.61 14.67 -3.81
C PHE A 144 -4.25 14.77 -4.47
N ARG A 145 -4.00 15.94 -5.09
CA ARG A 145 -2.75 16.26 -5.76
C ARG A 145 -1.60 16.35 -4.75
N ASN A 146 -0.46 15.78 -5.12
CA ASN A 146 0.82 16.04 -4.48
C ASN A 146 1.86 16.43 -5.55
N GLU A 147 3.14 16.45 -5.19
CA GLU A 147 4.22 16.82 -6.13
C GLU A 147 4.45 15.80 -7.25
N LEU A 148 3.94 14.57 -7.11
CA LEU A 148 4.10 13.48 -8.07
C LEU A 148 3.00 13.46 -9.13
N GLY A 149 1.77 13.86 -8.76
CA GLY A 149 0.66 13.89 -9.70
C GLY A 149 -0.69 14.19 -9.06
N ASP A 150 -1.73 14.00 -9.86
CA ASP A 150 -3.12 14.18 -9.47
C ASP A 150 -3.74 12.87 -8.94
N GLY A 151 -4.26 12.96 -7.72
CA GLY A 151 -5.14 11.93 -7.16
C GLY A 151 -6.53 11.98 -7.81
N VAL A 152 -7.30 10.92 -7.60
CA VAL A 152 -8.62 10.67 -8.20
C VAL A 152 -9.64 11.80 -7.98
N TRP A 153 -9.49 12.63 -6.95
CA TRP A 153 -10.41 13.73 -6.65
C TRP A 153 -9.98 15.06 -7.26
N GLU A 154 -8.85 15.08 -7.99
CA GLU A 154 -8.35 16.26 -8.70
C GLU A 154 -8.62 16.21 -10.21
N ASN A 155 -9.58 15.40 -10.68
CA ASN A 155 -9.93 15.31 -12.10
C ASN A 155 -10.25 16.66 -12.78
N ARG A 156 -10.62 17.69 -12.01
CA ARG A 156 -10.84 19.06 -12.51
C ARG A 156 -9.58 19.69 -13.13
N THR A 157 -8.39 19.30 -12.68
CA THR A 157 -7.12 19.82 -13.20
C THR A 157 -6.88 19.35 -14.63
N LYS A 158 -7.48 18.22 -15.03
CA LYS A 158 -7.16 17.47 -16.25
C LYS A 158 -5.66 17.16 -16.38
N GLY A 159 -4.95 17.15 -15.26
CA GLY A 159 -3.55 16.80 -15.17
C GLY A 159 -3.37 15.30 -14.92
N GLY A 160 -2.16 14.89 -14.58
CA GLY A 160 -1.79 13.51 -14.33
C GLY A 160 -0.45 13.48 -13.61
N LEU A 161 0.54 12.79 -14.15
CA LEU A 161 1.90 12.81 -13.65
C LEU A 161 2.58 14.17 -13.85
N THR A 162 3.32 14.61 -12.83
CA THR A 162 4.25 15.73 -12.96
C THR A 162 5.59 15.25 -13.51
N ARG A 163 6.47 16.20 -13.88
CA ARG A 163 7.86 15.88 -14.25
C ARG A 163 8.61 15.18 -13.11
N PHE A 164 8.34 15.56 -11.86
CA PHE A 164 8.94 14.93 -10.69
C PHE A 164 8.36 13.53 -10.46
N GLY A 165 7.05 13.32 -10.66
CA GLY A 165 6.45 11.98 -10.65
C GLY A 165 7.09 11.01 -11.66
N VAL A 166 7.38 11.49 -12.87
CA VAL A 166 8.12 10.72 -13.89
C VAL A 166 9.52 10.34 -13.41
N GLU A 167 10.26 11.27 -12.78
CA GLU A 167 11.57 10.99 -12.20
C GLU A 167 11.49 9.93 -11.08
N VAL A 168 10.50 10.05 -10.21
CA VAL A 168 10.25 9.13 -9.10
C VAL A 168 9.93 7.72 -9.60
N ILE A 169 9.05 7.55 -10.59
CA ILE A 169 8.76 6.22 -11.17
C ILE A 169 10.03 5.58 -11.73
N ARG A 170 10.84 6.35 -12.46
CA ARG A 170 12.09 5.84 -13.05
C ARG A 170 13.09 5.41 -11.98
N GLU A 171 13.22 6.19 -10.91
CA GLU A 171 14.09 5.86 -9.80
C GLU A 171 13.58 4.65 -9.02
N MET A 172 12.27 4.54 -8.80
CA MET A 172 11.65 3.35 -8.20
C MET A 172 11.94 2.08 -9.02
N ASN A 173 11.76 2.13 -10.34
CA ASN A 173 12.12 1.01 -11.21
C ASN A 173 13.63 0.69 -11.16
N ARG A 174 14.51 1.71 -11.10
CA ARG A 174 15.97 1.50 -10.95
C ARG A 174 16.32 0.83 -9.62
N LEU A 175 15.62 1.20 -8.54
CA LEU A 175 15.81 0.62 -7.20
C LEU A 175 15.16 -0.77 -7.05
N GLY A 176 14.29 -1.17 -7.98
CA GLY A 176 13.48 -2.38 -7.86
C GLY A 176 12.32 -2.25 -6.88
N MET A 177 11.82 -1.03 -6.67
CA MET A 177 10.62 -0.77 -5.87
C MET A 177 9.36 -1.01 -6.69
N VAL A 178 8.31 -1.45 -6.00
CA VAL A 178 6.96 -1.59 -6.57
C VAL A 178 6.30 -0.22 -6.64
N VAL A 179 5.80 0.13 -7.82
CA VAL A 179 5.03 1.36 -8.04
C VAL A 179 3.55 0.99 -8.03
N ASP A 180 2.79 1.69 -7.19
CA ASP A 180 1.36 1.49 -7.00
C ASP A 180 0.56 2.70 -7.51
N LEU A 181 -0.53 2.43 -8.22
CA LEU A 181 -1.41 3.42 -8.84
C LEU A 181 -2.77 3.53 -8.16
N ALA A 182 -2.99 2.86 -7.02
CA ALA A 182 -4.16 3.13 -6.20
C ALA A 182 -4.25 4.64 -5.89
N HIS A 183 -5.48 5.15 -5.79
CA HIS A 183 -5.84 6.56 -5.70
C HIS A 183 -5.47 7.49 -6.86
N MET A 184 -4.65 7.08 -7.82
CA MET A 184 -4.28 7.95 -8.93
C MET A 184 -5.47 8.27 -9.84
N ASN A 185 -5.52 9.49 -10.38
CA ASN A 185 -6.48 9.79 -11.42
C ASN A 185 -6.21 9.00 -12.72
N ARG A 186 -7.19 9.00 -13.61
CA ARG A 186 -7.15 8.19 -14.83
C ARG A 186 -6.05 8.64 -15.81
N GLU A 187 -5.89 9.94 -16.01
CA GLU A 187 -4.87 10.50 -16.89
C GLU A 187 -3.46 10.14 -16.40
N GLY A 188 -3.21 10.34 -15.11
CA GLY A 188 -1.96 9.97 -14.46
C GLY A 188 -1.68 8.48 -14.50
N PHE A 189 -2.70 7.65 -14.34
CA PHE A 189 -2.61 6.19 -14.42
C PHE A 189 -2.03 5.73 -15.77
N PHE A 190 -2.57 6.23 -16.89
CA PHE A 190 -2.07 5.86 -18.22
C PHE A 190 -0.70 6.48 -18.52
N GLN A 191 -0.43 7.70 -18.05
CA GLN A 191 0.91 8.29 -18.16
C GLN A 191 1.95 7.48 -17.37
N ALA A 192 1.58 6.91 -16.22
CA ALA A 192 2.47 6.04 -15.44
C ALA A 192 2.80 4.76 -16.20
N LEU A 193 1.82 4.15 -16.85
CA LEU A 193 2.01 2.98 -17.72
C LEU A 193 3.00 3.25 -18.86
N GLU A 194 2.96 4.44 -19.47
CA GLU A 194 3.89 4.83 -20.53
C GLU A 194 5.35 5.01 -20.04
N VAL A 195 5.53 5.39 -18.78
CA VAL A 195 6.84 5.72 -18.19
C VAL A 195 7.50 4.51 -17.55
N ALA A 196 6.69 3.61 -16.97
CA ALA A 196 7.16 2.48 -16.21
C ALA A 196 7.92 1.45 -17.06
N ARG A 197 8.95 0.85 -16.47
CA ARG A 197 9.77 -0.21 -17.07
C ARG A 197 9.59 -1.57 -16.40
N ALA A 198 8.78 -1.61 -15.35
CA ALA A 198 8.41 -2.82 -14.62
C ALA A 198 6.88 -2.80 -14.40
N PRO A 199 6.25 -3.96 -14.21
CA PRO A 199 4.81 -4.04 -14.00
C PRO A 199 4.36 -3.15 -12.83
N LEU A 200 3.30 -2.37 -13.06
CA LEU A 200 2.65 -1.56 -12.03
C LEU A 200 1.55 -2.35 -11.35
N ILE A 201 1.22 -1.95 -10.12
CA ILE A 201 0.09 -2.54 -9.38
C ILE A 201 -0.96 -1.48 -9.08
N VAL A 202 -2.14 -1.95 -8.73
CA VAL A 202 -3.12 -1.20 -7.95
C VAL A 202 -3.36 -2.01 -6.69
N SER A 203 -2.77 -1.61 -5.57
CA SER A 203 -2.78 -2.43 -4.34
C SER A 203 -4.18 -2.64 -3.77
N HIS A 204 -5.05 -1.64 -3.92
CA HIS A 204 -6.41 -1.67 -3.41
C HIS A 204 -7.36 -0.81 -4.27
N ALA A 205 -8.20 -1.48 -5.05
CA ALA A 205 -9.32 -0.89 -5.78
C ALA A 205 -10.31 -1.99 -6.17
N ASN A 206 -11.54 -1.60 -6.49
CA ASN A 206 -12.57 -2.52 -6.97
C ASN A 206 -12.93 -2.22 -8.43
N ALA A 207 -13.81 -3.02 -9.04
CA ALA A 207 -14.27 -2.81 -10.42
C ALA A 207 -15.46 -1.83 -10.51
N CYS A 208 -15.36 -0.84 -11.42
CA CYS A 208 -16.46 0.11 -11.69
C CYS A 208 -17.73 -0.57 -12.22
N GLY A 209 -17.60 -1.71 -12.90
CA GLY A 209 -18.74 -2.47 -13.43
C GLY A 209 -19.72 -2.95 -12.35
N MET A 210 -19.28 -3.04 -11.08
CA MET A 210 -20.12 -3.43 -9.95
C MET A 210 -20.57 -2.22 -9.12
N LEU A 211 -19.65 -1.27 -8.90
CA LEU A 211 -19.96 -0.01 -8.22
C LEU A 211 -19.19 1.13 -8.90
N ASP A 212 -19.94 2.01 -9.56
CA ASP A 212 -19.40 3.23 -10.16
C ASP A 212 -18.93 4.18 -9.06
N ASN A 213 -17.61 4.25 -8.90
CA ASN A 213 -16.93 5.03 -7.89
C ASN A 213 -15.59 5.50 -8.45
N PRO A 214 -15.19 6.77 -8.29
CA PRO A 214 -13.92 7.25 -8.81
C PRO A 214 -12.70 6.42 -8.35
N ARG A 215 -12.74 5.84 -7.14
CA ARG A 215 -11.65 4.99 -6.62
C ARG A 215 -11.60 3.60 -7.25
N ASN A 216 -12.67 3.16 -7.92
CA ASN A 216 -12.71 1.89 -8.61
C ASN A 216 -12.13 2.03 -10.03
N LEU A 217 -11.71 0.91 -10.61
CA LEU A 217 -11.08 0.87 -11.91
C LEU A 217 -12.10 0.57 -13.01
N ALA A 218 -12.01 1.30 -14.11
CA ALA A 218 -12.66 0.95 -15.35
C ALA A 218 -12.01 -0.29 -16.00
N ASP A 219 -12.76 -1.01 -16.83
CA ASP A 219 -12.32 -2.25 -17.48
C ASP A 219 -11.00 -2.09 -18.25
N ASP A 220 -10.78 -0.93 -18.86
CA ASP A 220 -9.56 -0.68 -19.64
C ASP A 220 -8.33 -0.42 -18.76
N GLN A 221 -8.50 0.18 -17.58
CA GLN A 221 -7.45 0.27 -16.57
C GLN A 221 -7.07 -1.12 -16.05
N ILE A 222 -8.06 -1.98 -15.79
CA ILE A 222 -7.84 -3.37 -15.36
C ILE A 222 -7.09 -4.15 -16.46
N LYS A 223 -7.55 -4.05 -17.72
CA LYS A 223 -6.89 -4.69 -18.87
C LYS A 223 -5.47 -4.16 -19.09
N ALA A 224 -5.23 -2.88 -18.88
CA ALA A 224 -3.89 -2.30 -19.03
C ALA A 224 -2.92 -2.82 -17.97
N ILE A 225 -3.36 -2.92 -16.71
CA ILE A 225 -2.55 -3.53 -15.62
C ILE A 225 -2.27 -5.00 -15.91
N ALA A 226 -3.28 -5.76 -16.31
CA ALA A 226 -3.12 -7.17 -16.67
C ALA A 226 -2.19 -7.35 -17.88
N GLY A 227 -2.30 -6.50 -18.90
CA GLY A 227 -1.52 -6.57 -20.14
C GLY A 227 -0.01 -6.41 -19.96
N GLN A 228 0.44 -5.77 -18.87
CA GLN A 228 1.86 -5.67 -18.50
C GLN A 228 2.28 -6.66 -17.40
N GLY A 229 1.41 -7.60 -17.01
CA GLY A 229 1.68 -8.56 -15.93
C GLY A 229 1.62 -7.95 -14.52
N GLY A 230 0.88 -6.85 -14.35
CA GLY A 230 0.62 -6.22 -13.06
C GLY A 230 -0.47 -6.95 -12.26
N LEU A 231 -0.87 -6.36 -11.13
CA LEU A 231 -1.94 -6.91 -10.28
C LEU A 231 -2.89 -5.81 -9.81
N VAL A 232 -4.16 -6.20 -9.58
CA VAL A 232 -5.16 -5.38 -8.89
C VAL A 232 -5.55 -6.12 -7.62
N GLY A 233 -5.35 -5.50 -6.46
CA GLY A 233 -5.81 -6.00 -5.17
C GLY A 233 -7.21 -5.47 -4.86
N ILE A 234 -8.06 -6.34 -4.35
CA ILE A 234 -9.46 -6.01 -4.02
C ILE A 234 -9.54 -5.32 -2.67
N LEU A 235 -10.35 -4.26 -2.60
CA LEU A 235 -10.55 -3.42 -1.44
C LEU A 235 -11.83 -3.83 -0.68
N ALA A 236 -11.66 -4.26 0.56
CA ALA A 236 -12.75 -4.69 1.45
C ALA A 236 -13.36 -3.54 2.30
N LEU A 237 -13.34 -2.30 1.80
CA LEU A 237 -14.06 -1.19 2.44
C LEU A 237 -15.54 -1.21 2.02
N PRO A 238 -16.51 -1.35 2.95
CA PRO A 238 -17.92 -1.51 2.62
C PRO A 238 -18.47 -0.49 1.62
N GLU A 239 -18.12 0.79 1.80
CA GLU A 239 -18.55 1.90 0.95
C GLU A 239 -17.94 1.90 -0.47
N ARG A 240 -16.96 1.03 -0.72
CA ARG A 240 -16.34 0.77 -2.03
C ARG A 240 -16.79 -0.55 -2.65
N VAL A 241 -17.52 -1.37 -1.91
CA VAL A 241 -18.04 -2.68 -2.34
C VAL A 241 -19.50 -2.56 -2.78
N ALA A 242 -20.33 -1.88 -2.01
CA ALA A 242 -21.74 -1.69 -2.34
C ALA A 242 -22.25 -0.33 -1.87
N LYS A 243 -23.37 0.13 -2.44
CA LYS A 243 -23.99 1.40 -2.05
C LYS A 243 -24.54 1.39 -0.62
N LYS A 244 -25.00 0.24 -0.15
CA LYS A 244 -25.55 -0.01 1.19
C LYS A 244 -25.35 -1.48 1.54
N ASP A 245 -25.22 -1.77 2.84
CA ASP A 245 -25.25 -3.12 3.41
C ASP A 245 -24.35 -4.12 2.67
N ALA A 246 -23.09 -3.73 2.43
CA ALA A 246 -22.13 -4.54 1.68
C ALA A 246 -21.97 -5.95 2.29
N THR A 247 -22.10 -6.97 1.45
CA THR A 247 -21.94 -8.37 1.83
C THR A 247 -20.63 -8.95 1.28
N LEU A 248 -20.26 -10.14 1.77
CA LEU A 248 -19.14 -10.88 1.19
C LEU A 248 -19.41 -11.23 -0.28
N ASP A 249 -20.65 -11.56 -0.64
CA ASP A 249 -21.02 -11.89 -2.02
C ASP A 249 -20.83 -10.67 -2.95
N ASP A 250 -21.07 -9.45 -2.46
CA ASP A 250 -20.81 -8.24 -3.23
C ASP A 250 -19.31 -8.00 -3.43
N LEU A 251 -18.48 -8.29 -2.42
CA LEU A 251 -17.02 -8.24 -2.56
C LEU A 251 -16.55 -9.25 -3.61
N LEU A 252 -17.10 -10.47 -3.59
CA LEU A 252 -16.74 -11.53 -4.53
C LEU A 252 -17.10 -11.20 -5.99
N LYS A 253 -18.11 -10.34 -6.24
CA LYS A 253 -18.42 -9.88 -7.61
C LYS A 253 -17.36 -8.94 -8.19
N HIS A 254 -16.52 -8.35 -7.35
CA HIS A 254 -15.40 -7.51 -7.81
C HIS A 254 -14.14 -8.32 -8.15
N LEU A 255 -14.03 -9.58 -7.70
CA LEU A 255 -12.96 -10.53 -8.06
C LEU A 255 -13.20 -11.15 -9.43
#